data_AF-A0A8T6NFU7-F1
#
_entry.id   AF-A0A8T6NFU7-F1
#
_cell.length_a   1.000
_cell.length_b   1.000
_cell.length_c   1.000
_cell.angle_alpha   90.00
_cell.angle_beta   90.00
_cell.angle_gamma   90.00
#
_symmetry.space_group_name_H-M   'P 1'
#
loop_
_entity.id
_entity.type
_entity.pdbx_description
1 polymer ?
#
loop_
_entity_poly.entity_id
_entity_poly.type
_entity_poly.pdbx_seq_one_letter_code
_entity_poly.pdbx_strand_id
1 'polypeptide(L)'
;MKNLKYSLLFLASLWLITSCQEPIELDLDDPEPELVVEGYLSQRDYLIPDEGFDCGSGFALSKLELEFATSAADAFLKIDSIEAQTDYFPFNKVKLSTTANYFDEGQTPAVSNAVVELYKDGALVETLIEDATTPGTYRITHKPEVGAMYHLEIEALGNSYETTPEEYLAVPPLLTLPGLNTVNYTSNFI
;
A
#
# COMPACT_ATOMS: atom_id res chain seq x y z
N MET A 1 65.69 -25.09 -9.23
CA MET A 1 64.59 -25.93 -9.80
C MET A 1 63.68 -26.61 -8.77
N LYS A 2 63.97 -26.60 -7.46
CA LYS A 2 63.08 -27.23 -6.44
C LYS A 2 61.75 -26.49 -6.25
N ASN A 3 61.74 -25.15 -6.34
CA ASN A 3 60.55 -24.33 -6.09
C ASN A 3 59.53 -24.37 -7.26
N LEU A 4 59.98 -24.72 -8.48
CA LEU A 4 59.11 -24.86 -9.64
C LEU A 4 58.24 -26.13 -9.56
N LYS A 5 58.76 -27.20 -8.93
CA LYS A 5 58.00 -28.44 -8.70
C LYS A 5 56.87 -28.23 -7.70
N TYR A 6 57.10 -27.45 -6.63
CA TYR A 6 56.04 -27.12 -5.66
C TYR A 6 55.00 -26.17 -6.24
N SER A 7 55.39 -25.23 -7.10
CA SER A 7 54.43 -24.33 -7.79
C SER A 7 53.50 -25.11 -8.75
N LEU A 8 54.03 -26.08 -9.49
CA LEU A 8 53.24 -26.98 -10.34
C LEU A 8 52.29 -27.88 -9.53
N LEU A 9 52.73 -28.35 -8.35
CA LEU A 9 51.90 -29.13 -7.43
C LEU A 9 50.76 -28.30 -6.82
N PHE A 10 51.02 -27.02 -6.51
CA PHE A 10 50.01 -26.10 -5.98
C PHE A 10 48.96 -25.73 -7.04
N LEU A 11 49.38 -25.51 -8.30
CA LEU A 11 48.48 -25.22 -9.41
C LEU A 11 47.57 -26.43 -9.75
N ALA A 12 48.10 -27.65 -9.64
CA ALA A 12 47.31 -28.89 -9.83
C ALA A 12 46.31 -29.13 -8.68
N SER A 13 46.65 -28.74 -7.44
CA SER A 13 45.74 -28.83 -6.29
C SER A 13 44.57 -27.87 -6.38
N LEU A 14 44.71 -26.74 -7.09
CA LEU A 14 43.64 -25.75 -7.29
C LEU A 14 42.55 -26.22 -8.26
N TRP A 15 42.82 -27.25 -9.08
CA TRP A 15 41.85 -27.83 -10.02
C TRP A 15 40.92 -28.86 -9.37
N LEU A 16 41.11 -29.20 -8.09
CA LEU A 16 40.30 -30.19 -7.35
C LEU A 16 39.12 -29.57 -6.57
N ILE A 17 39.00 -28.25 -6.51
CA ILE A 17 37.94 -27.52 -5.79
C ILE A 17 36.80 -27.02 -6.70
N THR A 18 36.73 -27.48 -7.95
CA THR A 18 35.58 -27.19 -8.83
C THR A 18 34.36 -27.99 -8.35
N SER A 19 33.51 -27.32 -7.57
CA SER A 19 32.18 -27.78 -7.20
C SER A 19 31.27 -27.77 -8.44
N CYS A 20 31.26 -28.87 -9.18
CA CYS A 20 30.22 -29.14 -10.17
C CYS A 20 28.92 -29.45 -9.42
N GLN A 21 28.13 -28.43 -9.11
CA GLN A 21 26.76 -28.65 -8.67
C GLN A 21 25.89 -28.89 -9.90
N GLU A 22 25.20 -30.02 -9.92
CA GLU A 22 24.20 -30.32 -10.94
C GLU A 22 22.94 -29.50 -10.63
N PRO A 23 22.49 -28.61 -11.53
CA PRO A 23 21.26 -27.88 -11.33
C PRO A 23 20.10 -28.88 -11.33
N ILE A 24 19.30 -28.86 -10.26
CA ILE A 24 18.05 -29.62 -10.21
C ILE A 24 16.99 -28.78 -10.91
N GLU A 25 16.55 -29.22 -12.08
CA GLU A 25 15.40 -28.63 -12.77
C GLU A 25 14.13 -29.15 -12.10
N LEU A 26 13.41 -28.25 -11.44
CA LEU A 26 12.15 -28.56 -10.76
C LEU A 26 11.00 -28.26 -11.72
N ASP A 27 10.37 -29.30 -12.24
CA ASP A 27 9.15 -29.20 -13.04
C ASP A 27 7.95 -29.14 -12.09
N LEU A 28 7.22 -28.03 -12.12
CA LEU A 28 6.03 -27.81 -11.32
C LEU A 28 4.83 -27.68 -12.25
N ASP A 29 3.75 -28.38 -11.94
CA ASP A 29 2.48 -28.18 -12.65
C ASP A 29 1.99 -26.74 -12.42
N ASP A 30 1.53 -26.08 -13.49
CA ASP A 30 0.94 -24.75 -13.41
C ASP A 30 -0.42 -24.81 -12.67
N PRO A 31 -0.57 -24.15 -11.51
CA PRO A 31 -1.83 -24.11 -10.81
C PRO A 31 -2.84 -23.22 -11.53
N GLU A 32 -4.14 -23.44 -11.26
CA GLU A 32 -5.16 -22.48 -11.68
C GLU A 32 -4.91 -21.13 -10.97
N PRO A 33 -4.94 -19.99 -11.70
CA PRO A 33 -4.66 -18.68 -11.09
C PRO A 33 -5.71 -18.32 -10.04
N GLU A 34 -5.25 -17.91 -8.85
CA GLU A 34 -6.12 -17.47 -7.75
C GLU A 34 -6.22 -15.94 -7.72
N LEU A 35 -7.35 -15.41 -7.22
CA LEU A 35 -7.54 -13.98 -7.03
C LEU A 35 -6.67 -13.47 -5.87
N VAL A 36 -5.92 -12.39 -6.13
CA VAL A 36 -5.15 -11.65 -5.14
C VAL A 36 -5.81 -10.29 -4.93
N VAL A 37 -6.10 -9.98 -3.67
CA VAL A 37 -6.76 -8.74 -3.26
C VAL A 37 -5.79 -7.92 -2.41
N GLU A 38 -5.37 -6.76 -2.92
CA GLU A 38 -4.51 -5.82 -2.21
C GLU A 38 -5.33 -4.56 -1.87
N GLY A 39 -5.84 -4.48 -0.64
CA GLY A 39 -6.60 -3.33 -0.16
C GLY A 39 -5.83 -2.50 0.86
N TYR A 40 -5.96 -1.18 0.80
CA TYR A 40 -5.60 -0.32 1.93
C TYR A 40 -6.63 0.78 2.15
N LEU A 41 -6.93 0.99 3.43
CA LEU A 41 -7.87 1.98 3.91
C LEU A 41 -7.17 2.77 5.03
N SER A 42 -7.01 4.07 4.83
CA SER A 42 -6.36 4.98 5.76
C SER A 42 -7.04 6.34 5.73
N GLN A 43 -7.03 7.04 6.87
CA GLN A 43 -7.45 8.42 6.94
C GLN A 43 -6.21 9.30 6.78
N ARG A 44 -6.36 10.41 6.04
CA ARG A 44 -5.30 11.42 5.97
C ARG A 44 -5.19 12.10 7.34
N ASP A 45 -4.04 11.92 7.99
CA ASP A 45 -3.73 12.66 9.20
C ASP A 45 -3.24 14.07 8.84
N TYR A 46 -4.01 15.08 9.25
CA TYR A 46 -3.60 16.48 9.18
C TYR A 46 -2.99 16.91 10.52
N LEU A 47 -1.82 17.55 10.51
CA LEU A 47 -1.32 18.22 11.70
C LEU A 47 -2.11 19.52 11.89
N ILE A 48 -2.98 19.59 12.90
CA ILE A 48 -3.72 20.81 13.26
C ILE A 48 -3.23 21.30 14.62
N PRO A 49 -2.35 22.32 14.69
CA PRO A 49 -1.87 22.84 15.96
C PRO A 49 -2.99 23.54 16.72
N ASP A 50 -3.04 23.37 18.05
CA ASP A 50 -4.08 23.99 18.89
C ASP A 50 -4.05 25.52 18.86
N GLU A 51 -2.86 26.10 18.68
CA GLU A 51 -2.67 27.56 18.56
C GLU A 51 -2.82 28.07 17.12
N GLY A 52 -3.18 27.18 16.18
CA GLY A 52 -3.13 27.48 14.76
C GLY A 52 -1.70 27.47 14.21
N PHE A 53 -1.56 27.81 12.93
CA PHE A 53 -0.28 27.82 12.24
C PHE A 53 0.13 29.27 11.95
N ASP A 54 1.19 29.75 12.62
CA ASP A 54 1.80 31.04 12.31
C ASP A 54 2.81 30.84 11.16
N CYS A 55 2.45 31.31 9.96
CA CYS A 55 3.32 31.25 8.78
C CYS A 55 4.38 32.36 8.78
N GLY A 56 4.45 33.19 9.83
CA GLY A 56 5.21 34.43 9.84
C GLY A 56 4.60 35.47 8.89
N SER A 57 5.21 36.65 8.84
CA SER A 57 4.75 37.79 8.01
C SER A 57 3.31 38.28 8.28
N GLY A 58 2.79 38.07 9.48
CA GLY A 58 1.47 38.56 9.90
C GLY A 58 0.30 37.73 9.37
N PHE A 59 0.59 36.56 8.80
CA PHE A 59 -0.42 35.60 8.37
C PHE A 59 -0.38 34.40 9.32
N ALA A 60 -1.43 34.26 10.12
CA ALA A 60 -1.65 33.11 10.97
C ALA A 60 -2.99 32.48 10.60
N LEU A 61 -3.01 31.16 10.46
CA LEU A 61 -4.22 30.36 10.29
C LEU A 61 -4.67 29.88 11.66
N SER A 62 -5.89 30.23 12.07
CA SER A 62 -6.49 29.67 13.28
C SER A 62 -6.79 28.17 13.12
N LYS A 63 -6.91 27.46 14.24
CA LYS A 63 -7.35 26.05 14.26
C LYS A 63 -8.63 25.83 13.45
N LEU A 64 -9.61 26.72 13.61
CA LEU A 64 -10.89 26.67 12.88
C LEU A 64 -10.70 26.83 11.36
N GLU A 65 -9.79 27.69 10.92
CA GLU A 65 -9.50 27.86 9.49
C GLU A 65 -8.78 26.63 8.92
N LEU A 66 -7.90 25.99 9.70
CA LEU A 66 -7.26 24.73 9.33
C LEU A 66 -8.30 23.60 9.25
N GLU A 67 -9.14 23.41 10.27
CA GLU A 67 -10.21 22.41 10.29
C GLU A 67 -11.21 22.61 9.14
N PHE A 68 -11.55 23.86 8.83
CA PHE A 68 -12.41 24.19 7.69
C PHE A 68 -11.72 23.87 6.36
N ALA A 69 -10.44 24.22 6.20
CA ALA A 69 -9.69 23.93 4.99
C ALA A 69 -9.49 22.42 4.77
N THR A 70 -9.21 21.66 5.83
CA THR A 70 -9.04 20.20 5.74
C THR A 70 -10.36 19.49 5.48
N SER A 71 -11.45 19.89 6.15
CA SER A 71 -12.78 19.34 5.86
C SER A 71 -13.26 19.69 4.46
N ALA A 72 -12.96 20.88 3.95
CA ALA A 72 -13.24 21.25 2.57
C ALA A 72 -12.36 20.49 1.58
N ALA A 73 -11.09 20.22 1.92
CA ALA A 73 -10.22 19.37 1.12
C ALA A 73 -10.77 17.93 1.03
N ASP A 74 -11.15 17.33 2.16
CA ASP A 74 -11.78 16.00 2.21
C ASP A 74 -13.10 15.95 1.42
N ALA A 75 -13.94 16.98 1.53
CA ALA A 75 -15.30 16.97 0.98
C ALA A 75 -15.40 17.44 -0.49
N PHE A 76 -14.54 18.38 -0.92
CA PHE A 76 -14.67 19.06 -2.22
C PHE A 76 -13.45 18.90 -3.12
N LEU A 77 -12.26 18.70 -2.55
CA LEU A 77 -11.10 18.32 -3.33
C LEU A 77 -11.11 16.80 -3.43
N LYS A 78 -11.94 16.28 -4.36
CA LYS A 78 -11.62 15.01 -4.99
C LYS A 78 -10.27 15.22 -5.67
N ILE A 79 -9.17 14.99 -4.95
CA ILE A 79 -7.84 14.96 -5.54
C ILE A 79 -7.83 13.70 -6.41
N ASP A 80 -8.44 13.83 -7.59
CA ASP A 80 -8.16 13.00 -8.74
C ASP A 80 -6.73 13.32 -9.10
N SER A 81 -5.86 12.34 -8.88
CA SER A 81 -4.61 12.09 -9.60
C SER A 81 -4.20 13.23 -10.55
N ILE A 82 -3.48 14.22 -10.04
CA ILE A 82 -2.45 14.88 -10.85
C ILE A 82 -1.12 14.26 -10.40
N GLU A 83 -0.87 13.10 -10.99
CA GLU A 83 0.45 12.50 -11.09
C GLU A 83 1.33 13.39 -11.96
N ALA A 84 2.14 14.24 -11.34
CA ALA A 84 3.43 14.68 -11.88
C ALA A 84 4.26 15.30 -10.76
N GLN A 85 5.10 14.47 -10.14
CA GLN A 85 6.07 14.80 -9.08
C GLN A 85 5.47 14.92 -7.67
N THR A 86 5.76 13.86 -6.90
CA THR A 86 5.82 13.84 -5.44
C THR A 86 4.51 14.14 -4.71
N ASP A 87 3.54 13.22 -4.77
CA ASP A 87 2.59 13.08 -3.67
C ASP A 87 2.53 11.62 -3.21
N TYR A 88 3.33 11.34 -2.18
CA TYR A 88 3.47 10.06 -1.50
C TYR A 88 2.30 9.89 -0.52
N PHE A 89 1.07 10.13 -0.97
CA PHE A 89 -0.14 9.91 -0.16
C PHE A 89 -1.12 9.08 -0.97
N PRO A 90 -1.16 7.76 -0.73
CA PRO A 90 -1.99 6.88 -1.52
C PRO A 90 -3.46 7.13 -1.17
N PHE A 91 -4.28 7.51 -2.16
CA PHE A 91 -5.74 7.46 -2.01
C PHE A 91 -6.16 6.02 -1.73
N ASN A 92 -7.12 5.80 -0.84
CA ASN A 92 -7.60 4.46 -0.48
C ASN A 92 -8.05 3.70 -1.74
N LYS A 93 -7.53 2.50 -1.94
CA LYS A 93 -7.83 1.70 -3.13
C LYS A 93 -7.72 0.21 -2.84
N VAL A 94 -8.36 -0.55 -3.70
CA VAL A 94 -8.23 -2.00 -3.81
C VAL A 94 -7.61 -2.30 -5.17
N LYS A 95 -6.56 -3.10 -5.22
CA LYS A 95 -5.98 -3.63 -6.45
C LYS A 95 -6.28 -5.12 -6.53
N LEU A 96 -6.85 -5.54 -7.64
CA LEU A 96 -7.15 -6.93 -7.94
C LEU A 96 -6.18 -7.44 -9.00
N SER A 97 -5.56 -8.58 -8.73
CA SER A 97 -4.71 -9.31 -9.67
C SER A 97 -4.93 -10.82 -9.54
N THR A 98 -4.34 -11.60 -10.44
CA THR A 98 -4.24 -13.05 -10.26
C THR A 98 -2.85 -13.44 -9.81
N THR A 99 -2.70 -14.61 -9.18
CA THR A 99 -1.39 -15.24 -9.01
C THR A 99 -0.72 -15.46 -10.38
N ALA A 100 0.61 -15.54 -10.37
CA ALA A 100 1.42 -15.90 -11.53
C ALA A 100 2.20 -17.18 -11.20
N ASN A 101 2.70 -17.88 -12.22
CA ASN A 101 3.53 -19.07 -11.98
C ASN A 101 4.83 -18.68 -11.27
N TYR A 102 5.38 -19.63 -10.52
CA TYR A 102 6.58 -19.38 -9.70
C TYR A 102 7.80 -18.91 -10.52
N PHE A 103 7.91 -19.39 -11.77
CA PHE A 103 9.00 -19.03 -12.68
C PHE A 103 8.64 -17.87 -13.63
N ASP A 104 7.43 -17.32 -13.54
CA ASP A 104 7.05 -16.15 -14.31
C ASP A 104 7.64 -14.89 -13.65
N GLU A 105 8.61 -14.28 -14.32
CA GLU A 105 9.17 -12.98 -13.92
C GLU A 105 8.29 -11.79 -14.35
N GLY A 106 7.10 -12.09 -14.88
CA GLY A 106 6.13 -11.09 -15.34
C GLY A 106 5.40 -10.39 -14.21
N GLN A 107 4.68 -9.32 -14.56
CA GLN A 107 3.72 -8.72 -13.62
C GLN A 107 2.49 -9.62 -13.50
N THR A 108 1.99 -9.78 -12.27
CA THR A 108 0.71 -10.45 -12.01
C THR A 108 -0.41 -9.79 -12.82
N PRO A 109 -1.18 -10.55 -13.64
CA PRO A 109 -2.26 -9.99 -14.44
C PRO A 109 -3.29 -9.24 -13.59
N ALA A 110 -3.69 -8.04 -14.02
CA ALA A 110 -4.72 -7.26 -13.34
C ALA A 110 -6.13 -7.80 -13.63
N VAL A 111 -7.05 -7.69 -12.66
CA VAL A 111 -8.43 -8.14 -12.78
C VAL A 111 -9.38 -6.94 -12.84
N SER A 112 -9.84 -6.63 -14.06
CA SER A 112 -10.74 -5.52 -14.38
C SER A 112 -12.20 -5.93 -14.49
N ASN A 113 -13.10 -4.94 -14.46
CA ASN A 113 -14.56 -5.11 -14.54
C ASN A 113 -15.14 -6.03 -13.45
N ALA A 114 -14.52 -6.06 -12.28
CA ALA A 114 -15.08 -6.71 -11.10
C ALA A 114 -16.11 -5.81 -10.43
N VAL A 115 -17.06 -6.42 -9.72
CA VAL A 115 -17.90 -5.71 -8.76
C VAL A 115 -17.20 -5.80 -7.41
N VAL A 116 -16.85 -4.66 -6.82
CA VAL A 116 -16.16 -4.58 -5.53
C VAL A 116 -17.01 -3.75 -4.58
N GLU A 117 -17.43 -4.35 -3.47
CA GLU A 117 -18.32 -3.75 -2.49
C GLU A 117 -17.62 -3.65 -1.13
N LEU A 118 -17.60 -2.46 -0.55
CA LEU A 118 -17.09 -2.19 0.78
C LEU A 118 -18.24 -2.21 1.79
N TYR A 119 -18.08 -3.02 2.83
CA TYR A 119 -19.02 -3.13 3.93
C TYR A 119 -18.43 -2.57 5.22
N LYS A 120 -19.25 -1.87 6.01
CA LYS A 120 -18.96 -1.40 7.37
C LYS A 120 -19.97 -2.01 8.33
N ASP A 121 -19.50 -2.74 9.33
CA ASP A 121 -20.33 -3.38 10.36
C ASP A 121 -21.48 -4.24 9.79
N GLY A 122 -21.24 -4.86 8.63
CA GLY A 122 -22.22 -5.68 7.90
C GLY A 122 -23.19 -4.91 7.00
N ALA A 123 -23.04 -3.60 6.85
CA ALA A 123 -23.83 -2.79 5.92
C ALA A 123 -22.98 -2.31 4.74
N LEU A 124 -23.51 -2.44 3.52
CA LEU A 124 -22.89 -1.91 2.30
C LEU A 124 -22.76 -0.39 2.41
N VAL A 125 -21.53 0.13 2.33
CA VAL A 125 -21.25 1.58 2.39
C VAL A 125 -20.81 2.15 1.04
N GLU A 126 -20.17 1.35 0.19
CA GLU A 126 -19.70 1.82 -1.11
C GLU A 126 -19.56 0.67 -2.11
N THR A 127 -20.05 0.85 -3.34
CA THR A 127 -19.64 0.03 -4.49
C THR A 127 -18.51 0.77 -5.20
N LEU A 128 -17.32 0.19 -5.24
CA LEU A 128 -16.11 0.85 -5.71
C LEU A 128 -16.13 1.01 -7.24
N ILE A 129 -15.49 2.08 -7.72
CA ILE A 129 -15.37 2.38 -9.15
C ILE A 129 -13.94 2.10 -9.59
N GLU A 130 -13.79 1.32 -10.67
CA GLU A 130 -12.50 1.04 -11.29
C GLU A 130 -11.88 2.34 -11.87
N ASP A 131 -10.59 2.51 -11.69
CA ASP A 131 -9.82 3.62 -12.23
C ASP A 131 -9.72 3.50 -13.75
N ALA A 132 -10.15 4.54 -14.46
CA ALA A 132 -10.18 4.56 -15.93
C ALA A 132 -8.78 4.53 -16.57
N THR A 133 -7.74 4.85 -15.82
CA THR A 133 -6.35 4.90 -16.30
C THR A 133 -5.51 3.72 -15.83
N THR A 134 -5.93 3.06 -14.74
CA THR A 134 -5.21 1.94 -14.12
C THR A 134 -6.14 0.74 -13.92
N PRO A 135 -6.30 -0.12 -14.94
CA PRO A 135 -7.15 -1.31 -14.87
C PRO A 135 -6.79 -2.21 -13.68
N GLY A 136 -7.81 -2.79 -13.05
CA GLY A 136 -7.73 -3.64 -11.87
C GLY A 136 -7.55 -2.87 -10.55
N THR A 137 -7.58 -1.54 -10.60
CA THR A 137 -7.53 -0.69 -9.41
C THR A 137 -8.88 -0.04 -9.17
N TYR A 138 -9.43 -0.20 -7.98
CA TYR A 138 -10.74 0.30 -7.58
C TYR A 138 -10.59 1.30 -6.46
N ARG A 139 -11.24 2.45 -6.60
CA ARG A 139 -11.07 3.58 -5.68
C ARG A 139 -12.08 3.51 -4.55
N ILE A 140 -11.60 3.75 -3.33
CA ILE A 140 -12.43 3.90 -2.14
C ILE A 140 -12.58 5.40 -1.87
N THR A 141 -13.81 5.87 -1.79
CA THR A 141 -14.15 7.24 -1.41
C THR A 141 -14.79 7.33 -0.02
N HIS A 142 -15.20 6.20 0.54
CA HIS A 142 -15.69 6.09 1.91
C HIS A 142 -14.64 6.58 2.91
N LYS A 143 -15.06 7.45 3.82
CA LYS A 143 -14.23 7.92 4.94
C LYS A 143 -14.28 6.89 6.07
N PRO A 144 -13.16 6.25 6.45
CA PRO A 144 -13.17 5.21 7.47
C PRO A 144 -13.52 5.77 8.86
N GLU A 145 -14.15 4.95 9.69
CA GLU A 145 -14.52 5.26 11.07
C GLU A 145 -13.73 4.37 12.04
N VAL A 146 -13.06 4.98 13.03
CA VAL A 146 -12.26 4.25 14.02
C VAL A 146 -13.14 3.30 14.84
N GLY A 147 -12.69 2.05 14.96
CA GLY A 147 -13.39 0.98 15.68
C GLY A 147 -14.49 0.28 14.89
N ALA A 148 -14.76 0.71 13.65
CA ALA A 148 -15.69 0.00 12.77
C ALA A 148 -15.01 -1.20 12.10
N MET A 149 -15.80 -2.24 11.81
CA MET A 149 -15.34 -3.46 11.13
C MET A 149 -15.57 -3.35 9.62
N TYR A 150 -14.53 -3.53 8.82
CA TYR A 150 -14.59 -3.45 7.36
C TYR A 150 -14.28 -4.78 6.70
N HIS A 151 -15.01 -5.11 5.64
CA HIS A 151 -14.68 -6.20 4.71
C HIS A 151 -15.11 -5.84 3.28
N LEU A 152 -14.62 -6.62 2.33
CA LEU A 152 -14.95 -6.54 0.92
C LEU A 152 -15.74 -7.78 0.49
N GLU A 153 -16.78 -7.57 -0.31
CA GLU A 153 -17.39 -8.60 -1.15
C GLU A 153 -17.03 -8.30 -2.61
N ILE A 154 -16.55 -9.32 -3.33
CA ILE A 154 -15.98 -9.15 -4.67
C ILE A 154 -16.57 -10.19 -5.61
N GLU A 155 -17.16 -9.75 -6.72
CA GLU A 155 -17.50 -10.61 -7.86
C GLU A 155 -16.48 -10.41 -8.98
N ALA A 156 -15.67 -11.43 -9.24
CA ALA A 156 -14.62 -11.39 -10.25
C ALA A 156 -14.38 -12.78 -10.84
N LEU A 157 -13.97 -12.85 -12.12
CA LEU A 157 -13.63 -14.11 -12.79
C LEU A 157 -14.75 -15.17 -12.74
N GLY A 158 -16.01 -14.76 -12.59
CA GLY A 158 -17.16 -15.66 -12.47
C GLY A 158 -17.38 -16.27 -11.08
N ASN A 159 -16.59 -15.86 -10.08
CA ASN A 159 -16.68 -16.31 -8.69
C ASN A 159 -16.99 -15.14 -7.75
N SER A 160 -17.53 -15.46 -6.57
CA SER A 160 -17.74 -14.51 -5.47
C SER A 160 -16.70 -14.78 -4.37
N TYR A 161 -16.11 -13.71 -3.85
CA TYR A 161 -15.11 -13.74 -2.78
C TYR A 161 -15.51 -12.78 -1.66
N GLU A 162 -15.14 -13.12 -0.44
CA GLU A 162 -15.41 -12.31 0.75
C GLU A 162 -14.13 -12.25 1.60
N THR A 163 -13.73 -11.07 2.06
CA THR A 163 -12.60 -10.92 2.97
C THR A 163 -13.05 -11.07 4.41
N THR A 164 -12.14 -11.49 5.30
CA THR A 164 -12.43 -11.46 6.74
C THR A 164 -12.62 -10.02 7.22
N PRO A 165 -13.61 -9.73 8.09
CA PRO A 165 -13.76 -8.41 8.68
C PRO A 165 -12.55 -8.01 9.55
N GLU A 166 -12.06 -6.79 9.33
CA GLU A 166 -10.94 -6.19 10.07
C GLU A 166 -11.37 -4.88 10.75
N GLU A 167 -10.90 -4.64 11.97
CA GLU A 167 -11.17 -3.41 12.71
C GLU A 167 -10.29 -2.27 12.18
N TYR A 168 -10.90 -1.14 11.83
CA TYR A 168 -10.14 0.06 11.47
C TYR A 168 -9.61 0.75 12.73
N LEU A 169 -8.29 0.66 12.94
CA LEU A 169 -7.62 1.24 14.08
C LEU A 169 -7.13 2.66 13.82
N ALA A 170 -7.16 3.47 14.88
CA ALA A 170 -6.53 4.78 14.91
C ALA A 170 -5.02 4.67 14.67
N VAL A 171 -4.48 5.54 13.81
CA VAL A 171 -3.04 5.74 13.67
C VAL A 171 -2.49 6.30 14.99
N PRO A 172 -1.45 5.70 15.58
CA PRO A 172 -0.81 6.25 16.77
C PRO A 172 -0.26 7.66 16.50
N PRO A 173 -0.53 8.64 17.37
CA PRO A 173 -0.03 9.99 17.17
C PRO A 173 1.50 10.02 17.26
N LEU A 174 2.13 10.91 16.48
CA LEU A 174 3.57 11.14 16.57
C LEU A 174 3.90 11.86 17.88
N LEU A 175 4.44 11.13 18.86
CA LEU A 175 4.60 11.63 20.23
C LEU A 175 5.49 12.88 20.34
N THR A 176 6.55 13.01 19.53
CA THR A 176 7.42 14.21 19.47
C THR A 176 8.27 14.21 18.19
N LEU A 177 8.48 15.37 17.56
CA LEU A 177 9.55 15.59 16.59
C LEU A 177 10.80 16.12 17.31
N PRO A 178 11.98 15.48 17.19
CA PRO A 178 13.21 16.02 17.76
C PRO A 178 13.50 17.42 17.19
N GLY A 179 13.49 18.44 18.05
CA GLY A 179 13.74 19.84 17.67
C GLY A 179 12.49 20.72 17.54
N LEU A 180 11.29 20.18 17.73
CA LEU A 180 10.01 20.92 17.71
C LEU A 180 9.23 20.73 19.02
N ASN A 181 9.89 21.00 20.15
CA ASN A 181 9.39 20.69 21.51
C ASN A 181 8.12 21.47 21.93
N THR A 182 7.60 22.34 21.06
CA THR A 182 6.40 23.17 21.30
C THR A 182 5.20 22.74 20.46
N VAL A 183 5.32 21.68 19.65
CA VAL A 183 4.21 21.16 18.83
C VAL A 183 3.76 19.84 19.41
N ASN A 184 2.58 19.85 20.03
CA ASN A 184 1.88 18.64 20.45
C ASN A 184 1.10 18.09 19.25
N TYR A 185 1.38 16.84 18.89
CA TYR A 185 0.58 16.13 17.90
C TYR A 185 -0.66 15.57 18.60
N THR A 186 -1.82 16.15 18.32
CA THR A 186 -3.11 15.57 18.69
C THR A 186 -3.68 14.90 17.45
N SER A 187 -4.19 13.69 17.59
CA SER A 187 -4.89 13.06 16.48
C SER A 187 -6.24 13.76 16.26
N ASN A 188 -6.64 13.95 15.00
CA ASN A 188 -7.93 14.53 14.60
C ASN A 188 -9.11 13.54 14.69
N PHE A 189 -9.01 12.50 15.53
CA PHE A 189 -10.16 11.65 15.84
C PHE A 189 -11.16 12.48 16.66
N ILE A 190 -12.16 13.04 15.99
CA ILE A 190 -13.36 13.62 16.61
C ILE A 190 -14.33 12.48 16.92
#